data_AF-A0AAE8ZT55-F1
#
_entry.id   AF-A0AAE8ZT55-F1
#
_cell.length_a   1.000
_cell.length_b   1.000
_cell.length_c   1.000
_cell.angle_alpha   90.00
_cell.angle_beta   90.00
_cell.angle_gamma   90.00
#
_symmetry.space_group_name_H-M   'P 1'
#
loop_
_entity.id
_entity.type
_entity.pdbx_description
1 polymer ?
#
loop_
_entity_poly.entity_id
_entity_poly.type
_entity_poly.pdbx_seq_one_letter_code
_entity_poly.pdbx_strand_id
1 'polypeptide(L)'
;MIILVIFSVCISLCTNVQAGSISTPTTTSLVHNTFGADLTRIAESCFSGANHEQLTRYTVRRSIARTLGSVLNPEFLLTIGLTELRSTLNLEPLPPWKPYNNTDPSDLDLASAPTIQAYYDLKEPRDVMRSLDDDYNYEHNLTPAKAYLDKQFPATRKVFKQIDQAFVFEVSISTPT
;
A
#
# COMPACT_ATOMS: atom_id res chain seq x y z
N MET A 1 6.82 0.03 3.74
CA MET A 1 7.56 1.29 3.47
C MET A 1 8.40 1.25 2.18
N ILE A 2 9.23 0.24 1.91
CA ILE A 2 10.14 0.24 0.73
C ILE A 2 9.40 0.34 -0.62
N ILE A 3 8.31 -0.39 -0.84
CA ILE A 3 7.51 -0.32 -2.09
C ILE A 3 6.87 1.05 -2.26
N LEU A 4 6.34 1.64 -1.18
CA LEU A 4 5.79 2.99 -1.16
C LEU A 4 6.86 4.04 -1.49
N VAL A 5 8.10 3.85 -1.01
CA VAL A 5 9.24 4.74 -1.31
C VAL A 5 9.68 4.60 -2.78
N ILE A 6 9.79 3.39 -3.33
CA ILE A 6 10.17 3.15 -4.73
C ILE A 6 9.13 3.74 -5.69
N PHE A 7 7.84 3.53 -5.42
CA PHE A 7 6.77 4.14 -6.21
C PHE A 7 6.74 5.67 -6.04
N SER A 8 6.88 6.21 -4.81
CA SER A 8 6.88 7.65 -4.56
C SER A 8 8.03 8.38 -5.31
N VAL A 9 9.21 7.75 -5.41
CA VAL A 9 10.34 8.24 -6.20
C VAL A 9 10.06 8.19 -7.71
N CYS A 10 9.45 7.11 -8.21
CA CYS A 10 9.00 7.02 -9.61
C CYS A 10 7.93 8.06 -9.97
N ILE A 11 7.05 8.40 -9.03
CA ILE A 11 5.89 9.29 -9.23
C ILE A 11 6.29 10.78 -9.19
N SER A 12 7.21 11.16 -8.30
CA SER A 12 7.53 12.57 -8.03
C SER A 12 8.52 13.18 -9.03
N LEU A 13 9.41 12.38 -9.64
CA LEU A 13 10.53 12.92 -10.42
C LEU A 13 10.56 12.53 -11.90
N CYS A 14 9.74 11.58 -12.38
CA CYS A 14 9.86 11.05 -13.76
C CYS A 14 11.32 10.68 -14.14
N THR A 15 12.14 10.31 -13.16
CA THR A 15 13.52 9.88 -13.38
C THR A 15 13.69 8.50 -12.79
N ASN A 16 14.31 7.60 -13.57
CA ASN A 16 14.86 6.34 -13.07
C ASN A 16 16.03 6.66 -12.13
N VAL A 17 15.73 7.08 -10.89
CA VAL A 17 16.76 7.23 -9.87
C VAL A 17 17.08 5.83 -9.37
N GLN A 18 18.31 5.40 -9.62
CA GLN A 18 18.89 4.27 -8.92
C GLN A 18 19.02 4.68 -7.46
N ALA A 19 18.08 4.23 -6.62
CA ALA A 19 18.00 4.63 -5.23
C ALA A 19 19.25 4.18 -4.48
N GLY A 20 20.11 5.13 -4.08
CA GLY A 20 21.11 4.92 -3.06
C GLY A 20 20.41 4.66 -1.73
N SER A 21 20.64 3.49 -1.16
CA SER A 21 20.04 3.00 0.08
C SER A 21 20.50 3.83 1.28
N ILE A 22 19.55 4.47 1.99
CA ILE A 22 19.76 4.92 3.37
C ILE A 22 19.38 3.74 4.27
N SER A 23 20.38 3.22 4.98
CA SER A 23 20.36 1.92 5.64
C SER A 23 19.74 1.94 7.04
N THR A 24 18.74 1.07 7.25
CA THR A 24 18.60 0.31 8.51
C THR A 24 18.92 -1.17 8.19
N PRO A 25 19.82 -1.85 8.92
CA PRO A 25 20.64 -2.90 8.29
C PRO A 25 19.98 -4.28 8.15
N THR A 26 19.00 -4.62 8.98
CA THR A 26 18.62 -6.04 9.14
C THR A 26 17.47 -6.49 8.23
N THR A 27 16.42 -5.67 8.09
CA THR A 27 15.23 -6.02 7.27
C THR A 27 15.47 -5.83 5.76
N THR A 28 16.37 -4.92 5.40
CA THR A 28 16.60 -4.47 4.01
C THR A 28 17.33 -5.51 3.16
N SER A 29 18.22 -6.29 3.76
CA SER A 29 19.02 -7.33 3.06
C SER A 29 18.16 -8.55 2.67
N LEU A 30 17.30 -9.03 3.58
CA LEU A 30 16.45 -10.19 3.33
C LEU A 30 15.42 -9.89 2.24
N VAL A 31 14.75 -8.74 2.34
CA VAL A 31 13.75 -8.29 1.35
C VAL A 31 14.38 -8.07 -0.03
N HIS A 32 15.56 -7.45 -0.10
CA HIS A 32 16.24 -7.25 -1.38
C HIS A 32 16.69 -8.58 -2.03
N ASN A 33 17.20 -9.52 -1.24
CA ASN A 33 17.66 -10.82 -1.76
C ASN A 33 16.49 -11.72 -2.20
N THR A 34 15.34 -11.63 -1.55
CA THR A 34 14.15 -12.42 -1.89
C THR A 34 13.31 -11.79 -3.00
N PHE A 35 13.23 -10.45 -3.08
CA PHE A 35 12.31 -9.74 -3.98
C PHE A 35 13.00 -8.86 -5.04
N GLY A 36 14.33 -8.85 -5.09
CA GLY A 36 15.11 -7.92 -5.92
C GLY A 36 14.69 -7.88 -7.38
N ALA A 37 14.46 -9.04 -8.02
CA ALA A 37 14.04 -9.10 -9.42
C ALA A 37 12.66 -8.49 -9.68
N ASP A 38 11.70 -8.72 -8.77
CA ASP A 38 10.34 -8.16 -8.90
C ASP A 38 10.34 -6.66 -8.56
N LEU A 39 11.14 -6.22 -7.58
CA LEU A 39 11.36 -4.80 -7.27
C LEU A 39 12.05 -4.05 -8.42
N THR A 40 13.06 -4.64 -9.05
CA THR A 40 13.71 -4.07 -10.25
C THR A 40 12.71 -3.92 -11.40
N ARG A 41 11.89 -4.94 -11.68
CA ARG A 41 10.86 -4.85 -12.72
C ARG A 41 9.83 -3.76 -12.44
N ILE A 42 9.42 -3.61 -11.17
CA ILE A 42 8.52 -2.55 -10.74
C ILE A 42 9.18 -1.18 -10.93
N ALA A 43 10.45 -1.04 -10.57
CA ALA A 43 11.22 0.20 -10.74
C ALA A 43 11.41 0.57 -12.22
N GLU A 44 11.71 -0.40 -13.09
CA GLU A 44 11.80 -0.19 -14.54
C GLU A 44 10.45 0.20 -15.16
N SER A 45 9.34 -0.22 -14.53
CA SER A 45 7.99 0.08 -14.96
C SER A 45 7.45 1.38 -14.33
N CYS A 46 8.29 2.35 -13.98
CA CYS A 46 7.85 3.61 -13.33
C CYS A 46 6.56 4.20 -13.95
N PHE A 47 5.72 4.78 -13.10
CA PHE A 47 4.44 5.33 -13.51
C PHE A 47 4.62 6.57 -14.41
N SER A 48 4.27 6.45 -15.69
CA SER A 48 4.48 7.52 -16.67
C SER A 48 3.37 8.59 -16.63
N GLY A 49 3.61 9.73 -17.28
CA GLY A 49 2.58 10.74 -17.51
C GLY A 49 1.33 10.20 -18.22
N ALA A 50 1.51 9.29 -19.18
CA ALA A 50 0.39 8.64 -19.87
C ALA A 50 -0.42 7.73 -18.94
N ASN A 51 0.24 7.07 -17.98
CA ASN A 51 -0.45 6.25 -16.98
C ASN A 51 -1.37 7.11 -16.10
N HIS A 52 -0.93 8.33 -15.74
CA HIS A 52 -1.75 9.28 -14.98
C HIS A 52 -2.98 9.74 -15.76
N GLU A 53 -2.79 10.10 -17.03
CA GLU A 53 -3.89 10.49 -17.92
C GLU A 53 -4.89 9.34 -18.07
N GLN A 54 -4.41 8.11 -18.26
CA GLN A 54 -5.27 6.94 -18.40
C GLN A 54 -6.02 6.58 -17.11
N LEU A 55 -5.37 6.70 -15.94
CA LEU A 55 -5.99 6.48 -14.64
C LEU A 55 -7.19 7.42 -14.43
N THR A 56 -7.05 8.69 -14.84
CA THR A 56 -8.14 9.68 -14.81
C THR A 56 -9.09 9.56 -16.01
N ARG A 57 -8.97 8.50 -16.82
CA ARG A 57 -9.76 8.28 -18.04
C ARG A 57 -9.72 9.46 -19.02
N TYR A 58 -8.61 10.20 -19.04
CA TYR A 58 -8.40 11.39 -19.86
C TYR A 58 -9.42 12.52 -19.62
N THR A 59 -10.07 12.53 -18.45
CA THR A 59 -11.08 13.55 -18.09
C THR A 59 -10.48 14.88 -17.65
N VAL A 60 -9.21 14.86 -17.23
CA VAL A 60 -8.47 16.06 -16.79
C VAL A 60 -7.19 16.22 -17.60
N ARG A 61 -6.67 17.45 -17.63
CA ARG A 61 -5.40 17.73 -18.32
C ARG A 61 -4.23 17.04 -17.61
N ARG A 62 -3.16 16.79 -18.36
CA ARG A 62 -1.92 16.15 -17.88
C ARG A 62 -1.42 16.63 -16.52
N SER A 63 -1.38 17.95 -16.30
CA SER A 63 -0.89 18.51 -15.03
C SER A 63 -1.76 18.06 -13.85
N ILE A 64 -3.08 18.15 -14.01
CA ILE A 64 -4.06 17.70 -13.01
C ILE A 64 -3.99 16.19 -12.82
N ALA A 65 -3.88 15.42 -13.91
CA ALA A 65 -3.75 13.97 -13.86
C ALA A 65 -2.52 13.53 -13.05
N ARG A 66 -1.39 14.22 -13.23
CA ARG A 66 -0.16 13.97 -12.47
C ARG A 66 -0.33 14.31 -10.99
N THR A 67 -0.92 15.46 -10.67
CA THR A 67 -1.21 15.87 -9.28
C THR A 67 -2.11 14.86 -8.59
N LEU A 68 -3.22 14.46 -9.23
CA LEU A 68 -4.10 13.43 -8.70
C LEU A 68 -3.35 12.12 -8.50
N GLY A 69 -2.57 11.67 -9.48
CA GLY A 69 -1.80 10.45 -9.30
C GLY A 69 -0.77 10.51 -8.17
N SER A 70 -0.14 11.66 -7.89
CA SER A 70 0.75 11.78 -6.72
C SER A 70 0.04 11.62 -5.38
N VAL A 71 -1.23 12.02 -5.30
CA VAL A 71 -2.05 11.88 -4.08
C VAL A 71 -2.65 10.49 -3.99
N LEU A 72 -3.19 9.97 -5.09
CA LEU A 72 -3.98 8.75 -5.09
C LEU A 72 -3.12 7.46 -5.16
N ASN A 73 -1.95 7.50 -5.79
CA ASN A 73 -1.12 6.30 -5.96
C ASN A 73 -0.66 5.67 -4.63
N PRO A 74 -0.20 6.43 -3.61
CA PRO A 74 0.06 5.87 -2.29
C PRO A 74 -1.15 5.14 -1.72
N GLU A 75 -2.34 5.73 -1.83
CA GLU A 75 -3.58 5.13 -1.32
C GLU A 75 -3.97 3.85 -2.06
N PHE A 76 -3.73 3.79 -3.36
CA PHE A 76 -3.99 2.57 -4.11
C PHE A 76 -3.03 1.44 -3.71
N LEU A 77 -1.74 1.74 -3.53
CA LEU A 77 -0.75 0.76 -3.09
C LEU A 77 -1.03 0.28 -1.67
N LEU A 78 -1.41 1.18 -0.76
CA LEU A 78 -1.87 0.84 0.58
C LEU A 78 -3.11 -0.06 0.52
N THR A 79 -4.08 0.26 -0.32
CA THR A 79 -5.28 -0.56 -0.51
C THR A 79 -4.93 -1.97 -1.00
N ILE A 80 -4.00 -2.10 -1.95
CA ILE A 80 -3.52 -3.41 -2.41
C ILE A 80 -2.84 -4.17 -1.27
N GLY A 81 -1.89 -3.54 -0.57
CA GLY A 81 -1.17 -4.16 0.53
C GLY A 81 -2.09 -4.63 1.66
N LEU A 82 -3.01 -3.78 2.11
CA LEU A 82 -4.01 -4.14 3.12
C LEU A 82 -4.94 -5.26 2.66
N THR A 83 -5.30 -5.29 1.37
CA THR A 83 -6.12 -6.38 0.81
C THR A 83 -5.38 -7.71 0.86
N GLU A 84 -4.10 -7.74 0.48
CA GLU A 84 -3.28 -8.95 0.51
C GLU A 84 -2.99 -9.40 1.95
N LEU A 85 -2.71 -8.46 2.86
CA LEU A 85 -2.51 -8.73 4.28
C LEU A 85 -3.75 -9.38 4.90
N ARG A 86 -4.92 -8.77 4.72
CA ARG A 86 -6.18 -9.28 5.27
C ARG A 86 -6.52 -10.64 4.69
N SER A 87 -6.33 -10.84 3.38
CA SER A 87 -6.49 -12.14 2.75
C SER A 87 -5.53 -13.19 3.31
N THR A 88 -4.28 -12.82 3.60
CA THR A 88 -3.27 -13.74 4.13
C THR A 88 -3.57 -14.14 5.58
N LEU A 89 -4.14 -13.22 6.36
CA LEU A 89 -4.56 -13.45 7.74
C LEU A 89 -5.97 -14.06 7.87
N ASN A 90 -6.63 -14.38 6.75
CA ASN A 90 -8.04 -14.83 6.72
C ASN A 90 -9.00 -13.88 7.45
N LEU A 91 -8.77 -12.57 7.33
CA LEU A 91 -9.64 -11.52 7.84
C LEU A 91 -10.73 -11.19 6.83
N GLU A 92 -11.84 -10.63 7.33
CA GLU A 92 -12.86 -10.01 6.48
C GLU A 92 -12.24 -8.89 5.61
N PRO A 93 -12.83 -8.54 4.45
CA PRO A 93 -12.37 -7.41 3.65
C PRO A 93 -12.26 -6.10 4.44
N LEU A 94 -11.55 -5.12 3.88
CA LEU A 94 -11.43 -3.80 4.49
C LEU A 94 -12.84 -3.20 4.76
N PRO A 95 -13.08 -2.66 5.96
CA PRO A 95 -14.34 -1.99 6.25
C PRO A 95 -14.46 -0.69 5.44
N PRO A 96 -15.70 -0.22 5.16
CA PRO A 96 -15.93 1.06 4.52
C PRO A 96 -15.28 2.22 5.28
N TRP A 97 -14.95 3.29 4.56
CA TRP A 97 -14.38 4.49 5.16
C TRP A 97 -15.35 5.13 6.15
N LYS A 98 -14.81 5.61 7.27
CA LYS A 98 -15.54 6.27 8.35
C LYS A 98 -15.05 7.73 8.48
N PRO A 99 -15.80 8.61 9.17
CA PRO A 99 -15.25 9.90 9.57
C PRO A 99 -13.93 9.72 10.31
N TYR A 100 -13.00 10.66 10.12
CA TYR A 100 -11.67 10.58 10.69
C TYR A 100 -11.75 10.58 12.22
N ASN A 101 -11.14 9.56 12.81
CA ASN A 101 -10.97 9.47 14.26
C ASN A 101 -9.49 9.52 14.60
N ASN A 102 -9.06 10.66 15.15
CA ASN A 102 -7.69 10.87 15.60
C ASN A 102 -7.38 10.22 16.96
N THR A 103 -8.35 9.57 17.60
CA THR A 103 -8.14 8.86 18.87
C THR A 103 -7.42 7.54 18.60
N ASP A 104 -6.24 7.36 19.21
CA ASP A 104 -5.54 6.08 19.22
C ASP A 104 -6.27 5.08 20.13
N PRO A 105 -6.50 3.83 19.68
CA PRO A 105 -6.91 2.78 20.61
C PRO A 105 -5.80 2.61 21.66
N SER A 106 -6.18 2.49 22.92
CA SER A 106 -5.21 2.31 23.99
C SER A 106 -4.53 0.95 23.89
N ASP A 107 -3.34 0.81 24.48
CA ASP A 107 -2.67 -0.49 24.55
C ASP A 107 -3.55 -1.55 25.22
N LEU A 108 -4.39 -1.13 26.18
CA LEU A 108 -5.36 -2.01 26.82
C LEU A 108 -6.46 -2.46 25.86
N ASP A 109 -7.00 -1.57 25.02
CA ASP A 109 -8.02 -1.92 24.02
C ASP A 109 -7.47 -2.94 23.02
N LEU A 110 -6.21 -2.74 22.61
CA LEU A 110 -5.52 -3.63 21.68
C LEU A 110 -5.21 -4.99 22.29
N ALA A 111 -4.71 -5.02 23.52
CA ALA A 111 -4.41 -6.26 24.24
C ALA A 111 -5.68 -7.04 24.63
N SER A 112 -6.79 -6.33 24.81
CA SER A 112 -8.09 -6.92 25.16
C SER A 112 -8.91 -7.33 23.94
N ALA A 113 -8.40 -7.15 22.72
CA ALA A 113 -9.09 -7.53 21.50
C ALA A 113 -9.34 -9.05 21.48
N PRO A 114 -10.60 -9.52 21.37
CA PRO A 114 -10.92 -10.95 21.51
C PRO A 114 -10.50 -11.79 20.31
N THR A 115 -10.21 -11.15 19.18
CA THR A 115 -9.80 -11.79 17.93
C THR A 115 -8.81 -10.90 17.20
N ILE A 116 -8.02 -11.50 16.31
CA ILE A 116 -7.16 -10.76 15.38
C ILE A 116 -7.97 -9.80 14.49
N GLN A 117 -9.18 -10.19 14.09
CA GLN A 117 -10.12 -9.31 13.39
C GLN A 117 -10.43 -8.05 14.20
N ALA A 118 -10.82 -8.20 15.47
CA ALA A 118 -11.12 -7.08 16.35
C ALA A 118 -9.90 -6.17 16.58
N TYR A 119 -8.70 -6.76 16.69
CA TYR A 119 -7.46 -6.00 16.78
C TYR A 119 -7.23 -5.12 15.54
N TYR A 120 -7.42 -5.67 14.34
CA TYR A 120 -7.27 -4.90 13.10
C TYR A 120 -8.39 -3.87 12.91
N ASP A 121 -9.62 -4.18 13.30
CA ASP A 121 -10.75 -3.23 13.22
C ASP A 121 -10.59 -2.03 14.17
N LEU A 122 -9.81 -2.15 15.25
CA LEU A 122 -9.39 -1.03 16.10
C LEU A 122 -8.30 -0.17 15.43
N LYS A 123 -7.49 -0.76 14.56
CA LYS A 123 -6.34 -0.11 13.91
C LYS A 123 -6.65 0.44 12.52
N GLU A 124 -7.69 -0.04 11.84
CA GLU A 124 -7.96 0.22 10.42
C GLU A 124 -9.39 0.71 10.12
N PRO A 125 -9.58 1.72 9.25
CA PRO A 125 -8.61 2.71 8.77
C PRO A 125 -8.49 3.89 9.76
N ARG A 126 -7.27 4.37 9.99
CA ARG A 126 -6.98 5.52 10.88
C ARG A 126 -6.22 6.65 10.18
N ASP A 127 -6.18 6.61 8.87
CA ASP A 127 -5.57 7.66 8.06
C ASP A 127 -6.64 8.67 7.64
N VAL A 128 -6.31 9.97 7.75
CA VAL A 128 -7.17 11.05 7.24
C VAL A 128 -7.42 10.85 5.75
N MET A 129 -6.43 10.41 4.96
CA MET A 129 -6.56 10.12 3.53
C MET A 129 -7.50 8.94 3.22
N ARG A 130 -7.84 8.14 4.22
CA ARG A 130 -8.75 6.98 4.15
C ARG A 130 -9.99 7.18 5.01
N SER A 131 -10.46 8.42 5.06
CA SER A 131 -11.63 8.81 5.82
C SER A 131 -12.62 9.56 4.94
N LEU A 132 -13.84 9.74 5.45
CA LEU A 132 -14.84 10.58 4.80
C LEU A 132 -14.50 12.08 4.85
N ASP A 133 -13.48 12.46 5.61
CA ASP A 133 -13.08 13.84 5.83
C ASP A 133 -11.93 14.28 4.90
N ASP A 134 -11.48 13.42 3.98
CA ASP A 134 -10.47 13.79 2.99
C ASP A 134 -11.06 14.52 1.77
N ASP A 135 -10.40 15.61 1.38
CA ASP A 135 -10.82 16.44 0.23
C ASP A 135 -10.36 15.87 -1.12
N TYR A 136 -9.41 14.94 -1.13
CA TYR A 136 -8.72 14.49 -2.34
C TYR A 136 -9.14 13.09 -2.79
N ASN A 137 -9.45 12.21 -1.84
CA ASN A 137 -9.72 10.81 -2.07
C ASN A 137 -11.20 10.50 -1.83
N TYR A 138 -11.77 9.73 -2.75
CA TYR A 138 -13.05 9.09 -2.54
C TYR A 138 -12.86 7.58 -2.57
N GLU A 139 -13.42 6.88 -1.59
CA GLU A 139 -13.32 5.43 -1.47
C GLU A 139 -13.71 4.71 -2.79
N HIS A 140 -14.78 5.17 -3.45
CA HIS A 140 -15.26 4.57 -4.70
C HIS A 140 -14.26 4.69 -5.87
N ASN A 141 -13.31 5.61 -5.81
CA ASN A 141 -12.25 5.75 -6.82
C ASN A 141 -11.15 4.69 -6.64
N LEU A 142 -11.04 4.05 -5.47
CA LEU A 142 -10.03 3.02 -5.22
C LEU A 142 -10.26 1.77 -6.07
N THR A 143 -11.50 1.32 -6.25
CA THR A 143 -11.81 0.11 -7.01
C THR A 143 -11.34 0.17 -8.48
N PRO A 144 -11.72 1.18 -9.29
CA PRO A 144 -11.25 1.27 -10.67
C PRO A 144 -9.74 1.50 -10.76
N ALA A 145 -9.15 2.23 -9.82
CA ALA A 145 -7.71 2.47 -9.80
C ALA A 145 -6.90 1.22 -9.43
N LYS A 146 -7.37 0.44 -8.46
CA LYS A 146 -6.81 -0.88 -8.13
C LYS A 146 -6.83 -1.79 -9.35
N ALA A 147 -7.96 -1.86 -10.06
CA ALA A 147 -8.05 -2.66 -11.29
C ALA A 147 -7.07 -2.19 -12.38
N TYR A 148 -6.85 -0.87 -12.49
CA TYR A 148 -5.84 -0.31 -13.39
C TYR A 148 -4.41 -0.73 -13.00
N LEU A 149 -4.05 -0.57 -11.72
CA LEU A 149 -2.73 -0.94 -11.23
C LEU A 149 -2.46 -2.44 -11.32
N ASP A 150 -3.46 -3.28 -11.05
CA ASP A 150 -3.36 -4.74 -11.19
C ASP A 150 -3.01 -5.13 -12.62
N LYS A 151 -3.55 -4.39 -13.61
CA LYS A 151 -3.26 -4.60 -15.03
C LYS A 151 -1.87 -4.11 -15.42
N GLN A 152 -1.48 -2.91 -14.97
CA GLN A 152 -0.23 -2.27 -15.40
C GLN A 152 0.99 -2.78 -14.63
N PHE A 153 0.82 -3.13 -13.36
CA PHE A 153 1.88 -3.56 -12.45
C PHE A 153 1.51 -4.86 -11.73
N PRO A 154 1.29 -5.96 -12.48
CA PRO A 154 0.85 -7.23 -11.89
C PRO A 154 1.84 -7.79 -10.86
N ALA A 155 3.12 -7.43 -10.96
CA ALA A 155 4.16 -7.80 -9.99
C ALA A 155 3.89 -7.22 -8.58
N THR A 156 3.19 -6.08 -8.46
CA THR A 156 2.94 -5.42 -7.18
C THR A 156 2.17 -6.32 -6.20
N ARG A 157 1.11 -7.00 -6.66
CA ARG A 157 0.36 -7.96 -5.82
C ARG A 157 1.23 -9.10 -5.33
N LYS A 158 2.04 -9.66 -6.24
CA LYS A 158 2.92 -10.79 -5.93
C LYS A 158 3.88 -10.42 -4.80
N VAL A 159 4.49 -9.22 -4.86
CA VAL A 159 5.41 -8.76 -3.82
C VAL A 159 4.68 -8.58 -2.48
N PHE A 160 3.52 -7.92 -2.44
CA PHE A 160 2.76 -7.76 -1.20
C PHE A 160 2.40 -9.11 -0.57
N LYS A 161 1.81 -10.02 -1.36
CA LYS A 161 1.45 -11.36 -0.89
C LYS A 161 2.63 -12.12 -0.30
N GLN A 162 3.80 -12.05 -0.93
CA GLN A 162 4.98 -12.74 -0.41
C GLN A 162 5.54 -12.10 0.86
N ILE A 163 5.49 -10.77 0.98
CA ILE A 163 5.86 -10.04 2.20
C ILE A 163 4.93 -10.44 3.35
N ASP A 164 3.62 -10.46 3.11
CA ASP A 164 2.63 -10.81 4.13
C ASP A 164 2.79 -12.27 4.57
N GLN A 165 3.05 -13.18 3.64
CA GLN A 165 3.35 -14.58 3.95
C GLN A 165 4.63 -14.75 4.77
N ALA A 166 5.70 -14.01 4.42
CA ALA A 166 6.94 -14.03 5.19
C ALA A 166 6.72 -13.49 6.62
N PHE A 167 5.93 -12.43 6.77
CA PHE A 167 5.55 -11.89 8.07
C PHE A 167 4.78 -12.91 8.92
N VAL A 168 3.75 -13.56 8.35
CA VAL A 168 2.98 -14.60 9.06
C VAL A 168 3.88 -15.78 9.45
N PHE A 169 4.82 -16.18 8.59
CA PHE A 169 5.75 -17.25 8.89
C PHE A 169 6.68 -16.89 10.06
N GLU A 170 7.27 -15.69 10.09
CA GLU A 170 8.11 -15.23 11.21
C GLU A 170 7.34 -15.16 12.55
N VAL A 171 6.10 -14.66 12.52
CA VAL A 171 5.23 -14.62 13.71
C VAL A 171 4.90 -16.03 14.21
N SER A 172 4.67 -16.98 13.30
CA SER A 172 4.33 -18.37 13.65
C SER A 172 5.49 -19.13 14.30
N ILE A 173 6.74 -18.78 14.01
CA ILE A 173 7.94 -19.42 14.57
C ILE A 173 8.32 -18.81 15.93
N SER A 174 7.90 -17.58 16.21
CA SER A 174 8.26 -16.83 17.42
C SER A 174 7.29 -17.04 18.60
N THR A 175 6.14 -17.69 18.40
CA THR A 175 5.28 -18.16 19.49
C THR A 175 5.71 -19.55 19.96
N PRO A 176 6.26 -19.71 21.19
CA PRO A 176 6.46 -21.03 21.77
C PRO A 176 5.08 -21.63 22.10
N THR A 177 4.85 -22.86 21.66
CA THR A 177 3.75 -23.74 22.11
C THR A 177 3.76 -23.95 23.62
#